data_AF-A0A1Q7BHH7-F1
#
_entry.id   AF-A0A1Q7BHH7-F1
#
_cell.length_a   1.000
_cell.length_b   1.000
_cell.length_c   1.000
_cell.angle_alpha   90.00
_cell.angle_beta   90.00
_cell.angle_gamma   90.00
#
_symmetry.space_group_name_H-M   'P 1'
#
loop_
_entity.id
_entity.type
_entity.pdbx_description
1 polymer ?
#
loop_
_entity_poly.entity_id
_entity_poly.type
_entity_poly.pdbx_seq_one_letter_code
_entity_poly.pdbx_strand_id
1 'polypeptide(L)'
;MPADQKALISALQATGKPVIVVVIAGRPLGLGPALKAPGLLMAYQGSTEAGAAVADVLFGRVNPSGRLPVSWPSEADAPGGDFCGGCPSPLGDQPKFFDQLPDTASGQGHGYNPQFPFGSGLSYTTFQTSGLSVTGTVGRNGNVGVTVTVSNTGTRAGTEVVPVYAHQPVSDVVVPPQRLVAFARVTLDPGQSKVLHLSFPASVLAVTPGDIDATAVPQVETGAYQAQVGSATASFTVR
;
A
#
# COMPACT_ATOMS: atom_id res chain seq x y z
N MET A 1 -20.57 -4.46 2.40
CA MET A 1 -21.29 -4.58 3.68
C MET A 1 -22.80 -4.67 3.40
N PRO A 2 -23.56 -5.52 4.13
CA PRO A 2 -25.02 -5.61 4.00
C PRO A 2 -25.74 -4.27 4.22
N ALA A 3 -26.91 -4.08 3.60
CA ALA A 3 -27.67 -2.83 3.66
C ALA A 3 -28.07 -2.45 5.10
N ASP A 4 -28.51 -3.43 5.90
CA ASP A 4 -28.94 -3.19 7.28
C ASP A 4 -27.81 -2.68 8.17
N GLN A 5 -26.57 -3.17 7.96
CA GLN A 5 -25.39 -2.68 8.67
C GLN A 5 -25.06 -1.23 8.26
N LYS A 6 -25.20 -0.89 6.98
CA LYS A 6 -25.05 0.49 6.50
C LYS A 6 -26.09 1.41 7.16
N ALA A 7 -27.36 0.99 7.19
CA ALA A 7 -28.45 1.76 7.80
C ALA A 7 -28.21 2.00 9.30
N LEU A 8 -27.76 0.97 10.03
CA LEU A 8 -27.41 1.08 11.44
C LEU A 8 -26.28 2.10 11.68
N ILE A 9 -25.21 2.05 10.89
CA ILE A 9 -24.09 2.99 11.02
C ILE A 9 -24.56 4.42 10.77
N SER A 10 -25.37 4.66 9.73
CA SER A 10 -25.96 5.97 9.46
C SER A 10 -26.83 6.47 10.62
N ALA A 11 -27.66 5.61 11.21
CA ALA A 11 -28.50 5.96 12.34
C ALA A 11 -27.67 6.32 13.59
N LEU A 12 -26.58 5.58 13.86
CA LEU A 12 -25.66 5.88 14.95
C LEU A 12 -24.95 7.22 14.73
N GLN A 13 -24.45 7.48 13.53
CA GLN A 13 -23.81 8.75 13.17
C GLN A 13 -24.77 9.95 13.29
N ALA A 14 -26.05 9.77 12.95
CA ALA A 14 -27.08 10.80 13.06
C ALA A 14 -27.36 11.24 14.52
N THR A 15 -26.93 10.47 15.52
CA THR A 15 -27.04 10.86 16.93
C THR A 15 -26.09 12.00 17.32
N GLY A 16 -25.11 12.34 16.48
CA GLY A 16 -24.07 13.33 16.76
C GLY A 16 -22.98 12.84 17.72
N LYS A 17 -23.05 11.60 18.19
CA LYS A 17 -21.99 10.99 19.01
C LYS A 17 -20.86 10.45 18.12
N PRO A 18 -19.59 10.49 18.56
CA PRO A 18 -18.51 9.83 17.86
C PRO A 18 -18.77 8.32 17.73
N VAL A 19 -18.71 7.82 16.49
CA VAL A 19 -18.89 6.39 16.18
C VAL A 19 -17.57 5.86 15.63
N ILE A 20 -17.04 4.80 16.25
CA ILE A 20 -15.90 4.04 15.72
C ILE A 20 -16.45 2.77 15.08
N VAL A 21 -16.03 2.47 13.86
CA VAL A 21 -16.45 1.27 13.13
C VAL A 21 -15.30 0.26 13.12
N VAL A 22 -15.56 -0.94 13.65
CA VAL A 22 -14.65 -2.08 13.54
C VAL A 22 -15.16 -3.03 12.48
N VAL A 23 -14.35 -3.30 11.47
CA VAL A 23 -14.67 -4.17 10.34
C VAL A 23 -14.03 -5.53 10.54
N ILE A 24 -14.87 -6.56 10.72
CA ILE A 24 -14.45 -7.96 10.82
C ILE A 24 -14.86 -8.64 9.50
N ALA A 25 -13.90 -8.79 8.58
CA ALA A 25 -14.14 -9.40 7.28
C ALA A 25 -12.86 -10.06 6.72
N GLY A 26 -13.01 -11.11 5.90
CA GLY A 26 -11.86 -11.76 5.25
C GLY A 26 -11.33 -11.03 4.02
N ARG A 27 -12.04 -10.01 3.52
CA ARG A 27 -11.72 -9.28 2.29
C ARG A 27 -12.20 -7.83 2.38
N PRO A 28 -11.70 -6.93 1.51
CA PRO A 28 -12.23 -5.59 1.40
C PRO A 28 -13.75 -5.60 1.17
N LEU A 29 -14.45 -4.68 1.85
CA LEU A 29 -15.89 -4.50 1.74
C LEU A 29 -16.19 -3.10 1.24
N GLY A 30 -17.33 -2.95 0.58
CA GLY A 30 -17.95 -1.64 0.50
C GLY A 30 -18.36 -1.13 1.88
N LEU A 31 -17.74 -0.04 2.33
CA LEU A 31 -17.84 0.57 3.65
C LEU A 31 -19.01 1.56 3.77
N GLY A 32 -19.41 2.21 2.68
CA GLY A 32 -20.47 3.22 2.61
C GLY A 32 -20.36 4.27 3.73
N PRO A 33 -21.37 4.43 4.60
CA PRO A 33 -21.36 5.44 5.67
C PRO A 33 -20.22 5.25 6.68
N ALA A 34 -19.62 4.05 6.78
CA ALA A 34 -18.47 3.83 7.64
C ALA A 34 -17.24 4.67 7.26
N LEU A 35 -17.12 5.10 5.99
CA LEU A 35 -16.04 6.00 5.56
C LEU A 35 -16.08 7.38 6.24
N LYS A 36 -17.24 7.78 6.76
CA LYS A 36 -17.43 9.04 7.48
C LYS A 36 -17.20 8.91 8.98
N ALA A 37 -16.90 7.70 9.47
CA ALA A 37 -16.64 7.49 10.88
C ALA A 37 -15.31 8.15 11.28
N PRO A 38 -15.22 8.82 12.45
CA PRO A 38 -13.96 9.37 12.96
C PRO A 38 -12.90 8.30 13.26
N GLY A 39 -13.29 7.03 13.37
CA GLY A 39 -12.37 5.90 13.49
C GLY A 39 -12.88 4.69 12.71
N LEU A 40 -11.99 4.08 11.94
CA LEU A 40 -12.25 2.87 11.17
C LEU A 40 -11.10 1.88 11.39
N LEU A 41 -11.40 0.72 11.96
CA LEU A 41 -10.42 -0.34 12.24
C LEU A 41 -10.76 -1.60 11.45
N MET A 42 -9.89 -1.99 10.53
CA MET A 42 -9.97 -3.32 9.90
C MET A 42 -9.32 -4.36 10.81
N ALA A 43 -10.11 -5.29 11.34
CA ALA A 43 -9.67 -6.32 12.28
C ALA A 43 -9.46 -7.70 11.64
N TYR A 44 -9.85 -7.87 10.37
CA TYR A 44 -9.87 -9.17 9.67
C TYR A 44 -10.60 -10.27 10.49
N GLN A 45 -10.34 -11.55 10.22
CA GLN A 45 -10.90 -12.68 10.95
C GLN A 45 -9.89 -13.22 11.96
N GLY A 46 -9.71 -12.52 13.08
CA GLY A 46 -8.72 -12.84 14.12
C GLY A 46 -9.03 -14.04 15.02
N SER A 47 -9.96 -14.92 14.62
CA SER A 47 -10.37 -16.11 15.37
C SER A 47 -10.74 -15.81 16.83
N THR A 48 -10.41 -16.72 17.77
CA THR A 48 -10.81 -16.70 19.18
C THR A 48 -10.28 -15.49 19.96
N GLU A 49 -9.14 -14.93 19.58
CA GLU A 49 -8.49 -13.80 20.28
C GLU A 49 -8.86 -12.43 19.67
N ALA A 50 -9.69 -12.40 18.63
CA ALA A 50 -10.04 -11.17 17.91
C ALA A 50 -10.63 -10.09 18.84
N GLY A 51 -11.49 -10.49 19.79
CA GLY A 51 -12.12 -9.55 20.73
C GLY A 51 -11.11 -8.84 21.62
N ALA A 52 -10.16 -9.60 22.20
CA ALA A 52 -9.12 -9.05 23.04
C ALA A 52 -8.16 -8.15 22.24
N ALA A 53 -7.74 -8.61 21.06
CA ALA A 53 -6.85 -7.84 20.19
C ALA A 53 -7.49 -6.51 19.72
N VAL A 54 -8.77 -6.52 19.37
CA VAL A 54 -9.51 -5.30 19.01
C VAL A 54 -9.59 -4.35 20.20
N ALA A 55 -9.93 -4.85 21.40
CA ALA A 55 -9.98 -4.01 22.60
C ALA A 55 -8.62 -3.36 22.89
N ASP A 56 -7.53 -4.11 22.80
CA ASP A 56 -6.18 -3.60 23.03
C ASP A 56 -5.82 -2.44 22.11
N VAL A 57 -6.20 -2.54 20.84
CA VAL A 57 -6.01 -1.47 19.86
C VAL A 57 -6.90 -0.29 20.21
N LEU A 58 -8.21 -0.49 20.34
CA LEU A 58 -9.17 0.60 20.59
C LEU A 58 -8.85 1.42 21.85
N PHE A 59 -8.36 0.77 22.91
CA PHE A 59 -7.99 1.44 24.15
C PHE A 59 -6.51 1.85 24.20
N GLY A 60 -5.76 1.64 23.12
CA GLY A 60 -4.38 2.10 23.00
C GLY A 60 -3.37 1.32 23.85
N ARG A 61 -3.73 0.14 24.37
CA ARG A 61 -2.77 -0.81 24.97
C ARG A 61 -1.77 -1.29 23.91
N VAL A 62 -2.23 -1.44 22.67
CA VAL A 62 -1.40 -1.74 21.50
C VAL A 62 -1.57 -0.63 20.46
N ASN A 63 -0.46 -0.12 19.95
CA ASN A 63 -0.46 0.81 18.81
C ASN A 63 -0.65 0.01 17.50
N PRO A 64 -1.67 0.32 16.66
CA PRO A 64 -1.88 -0.37 15.41
C PRO A 64 -0.68 -0.16 14.47
N SER A 65 -0.31 -1.24 13.79
CA SER A 65 0.86 -1.29 12.91
C SER A 65 0.66 -2.24 11.73
N GLY A 66 -0.61 -2.59 11.45
CA GLY A 66 -1.00 -3.35 10.27
C GLY A 66 -0.97 -2.45 9.03
N ARG A 67 -0.64 -3.04 7.88
CA ARG A 67 -0.61 -2.40 6.57
C ARG A 67 -1.45 -3.24 5.62
N LEU A 68 -2.23 -2.61 4.75
CA LEU A 68 -3.07 -3.33 3.80
C LEU A 68 -2.22 -4.14 2.82
N PRO A 69 -2.42 -5.47 2.70
CA PRO A 69 -1.70 -6.31 1.74
C PRO A 69 -2.33 -6.26 0.34
N VAL A 70 -3.46 -5.58 0.18
CA VAL A 70 -4.20 -5.38 -1.06
C VAL A 70 -4.79 -3.98 -1.06
N SER A 71 -4.93 -3.37 -2.23
CA SER A 71 -5.64 -2.09 -2.32
C SER A 71 -7.13 -2.28 -2.03
N TRP A 72 -7.70 -1.39 -1.22
CA TRP A 72 -9.13 -1.39 -0.93
C TRP A 72 -9.86 -0.70 -2.08
N PRO A 73 -10.85 -1.36 -2.70
CA PRO A 73 -11.54 -0.81 -3.87
C PRO A 73 -12.24 0.49 -3.52
N SER A 74 -12.28 1.42 -4.48
CA SER A 74 -13.07 2.64 -4.35
C SER A 74 -14.55 2.34 -4.23
N GLU A 75 -15.25 3.16 -3.44
CA GLU A 75 -16.70 3.31 -3.53
C GLU A 75 -17.10 4.67 -4.10
N ALA A 76 -16.11 5.48 -4.51
CA ALA A 76 -16.36 6.80 -5.02
C ALA A 76 -17.01 6.75 -6.40
N ASP A 77 -17.86 7.75 -6.64
CA ASP A 77 -18.43 8.10 -7.94
C ASP A 77 -17.33 8.67 -8.85
N ALA A 78 -16.24 7.93 -9.09
CA ALA A 78 -15.47 8.12 -10.30
C ALA A 78 -16.31 7.57 -11.46
N PRO A 79 -16.48 8.30 -12.58
CA PRO A 79 -17.22 7.76 -13.72
C PRO A 79 -16.60 6.41 -14.11
N GLY A 80 -17.44 5.37 -14.21
CA GLY A 80 -17.01 4.04 -14.61
C GLY A 80 -17.80 2.88 -14.01
N GLY A 81 -19.03 2.69 -14.45
CA GLY A 81 -19.58 1.33 -14.55
C GLY A 81 -19.53 0.85 -16.00
N ASP A 82 -19.39 -0.46 -16.23
CA ASP A 82 -19.31 -1.12 -17.55
C ASP A 82 -20.49 -0.85 -18.52
N PHE A 83 -21.54 -0.17 -18.04
CA PHE A 83 -22.79 0.05 -18.80
C PHE A 83 -23.38 1.47 -18.70
N CYS A 84 -22.69 2.42 -18.03
CA CYS A 84 -23.21 3.78 -17.83
C CYS A 84 -22.05 4.77 -17.59
N GLY A 85 -21.79 5.64 -18.56
CA GLY A 85 -20.67 6.59 -18.58
C GLY A 85 -20.72 7.75 -17.55
N GLY A 86 -21.71 7.73 -16.64
CA GLY A 86 -21.80 8.65 -15.50
C GLY A 86 -22.05 7.93 -14.16
N CYS A 87 -21.97 6.60 -14.15
CA CYS A 87 -22.22 5.81 -12.95
C CYS A 87 -20.92 5.55 -12.17
N PRO A 88 -20.97 5.36 -10.84
CA PRO A 88 -19.80 5.11 -10.00
C PRO A 88 -19.06 3.83 -10.40
N SER A 89 -17.74 3.75 -10.19
CA SER A 89 -17.02 2.46 -10.14
C SER A 89 -17.64 1.60 -9.04
N PRO A 90 -18.46 0.59 -9.39
CA PRO A 90 -19.22 -0.12 -8.39
C PRO A 90 -18.28 -1.11 -7.68
N LEU A 91 -18.65 -1.45 -6.45
CA LEU A 91 -18.13 -2.64 -5.79
C LEU A 91 -18.36 -3.85 -6.71
N GLY A 92 -17.28 -4.41 -7.26
CA GLY A 92 -17.33 -5.45 -8.29
C GLY A 92 -16.51 -5.14 -9.56
N ASP A 93 -15.96 -3.93 -9.68
CA ASP A 93 -14.98 -3.55 -10.71
C ASP A 93 -13.65 -4.35 -10.57
N GLN A 94 -12.82 -4.32 -11.61
CA GLN A 94 -11.53 -5.01 -11.68
C GLN A 94 -10.65 -4.72 -10.46
N PRO A 95 -9.92 -5.73 -9.93
CA PRO A 95 -8.98 -5.52 -8.85
C PRO A 95 -7.97 -4.40 -9.18
N LYS A 96 -7.80 -3.46 -8.25
CA LYS A 96 -6.83 -2.37 -8.39
C LYS A 96 -5.49 -2.82 -7.82
N PHE A 97 -4.44 -2.84 -8.64
CA PHE A 97 -3.09 -3.15 -8.19
C PHE A 97 -2.20 -1.92 -8.26
N PHE A 98 -1.34 -1.74 -7.25
CA PHE A 98 -0.44 -0.58 -7.19
C PHE A 98 0.66 -0.63 -8.27
N ASP A 99 0.88 -1.82 -8.83
CA ASP A 99 1.85 -2.17 -9.86
C ASP A 99 1.16 -2.52 -11.20
N GLN A 100 -0.04 -1.99 -11.45
CA GLN A 100 -0.68 -2.08 -12.77
C GLN A 100 0.22 -1.47 -13.85
N LEU A 101 0.31 -2.17 -14.99
CA LEU A 101 1.03 -1.66 -16.15
C LEU A 101 0.28 -0.45 -16.72
N PRO A 102 0.96 0.68 -16.93
CA PRO A 102 0.34 1.86 -17.53
C PRO A 102 -0.18 1.52 -18.93
N ASP A 103 -1.29 2.13 -19.33
CA ASP A 103 -1.88 2.08 -20.68
C ASP A 103 -2.25 0.68 -21.22
N THR A 104 -2.13 -0.39 -20.42
CA THR A 104 -2.54 -1.76 -20.80
C THR A 104 -4.05 -1.98 -20.75
N ALA A 105 -4.79 -1.05 -20.16
CA ALA A 105 -6.23 -1.03 -20.18
C ALA A 105 -6.74 0.40 -20.34
N SER A 106 -7.56 0.62 -21.38
CA SER A 106 -8.14 1.92 -21.72
C SER A 106 -9.64 1.92 -21.44
N GLY A 107 -10.15 2.97 -20.82
CA GLY A 107 -11.57 3.08 -20.47
C GLY A 107 -11.80 3.38 -19.00
N GLN A 108 -13.07 3.57 -18.66
CA GLN A 108 -13.49 3.88 -17.29
C GLN A 108 -13.28 2.66 -16.40
N GLY A 109 -12.82 2.84 -15.16
CA GLY A 109 -12.52 1.72 -14.25
C GLY A 109 -11.12 1.10 -14.39
N HIS A 110 -10.25 1.56 -15.30
CA HIS A 110 -8.89 1.00 -15.40
C HIS A 110 -7.81 1.73 -14.59
N GLY A 111 -8.09 2.96 -14.15
CA GLY A 111 -7.14 3.74 -13.35
C GLY A 111 -6.94 3.18 -11.94
N TYR A 112 -5.73 3.34 -11.40
CA TYR A 112 -5.43 3.04 -10.00
C TYR A 112 -5.97 4.14 -9.08
N ASN A 113 -7.20 3.96 -8.58
CA ASN A 113 -7.92 4.93 -7.76
C ASN A 113 -8.52 4.32 -6.47
N PRO A 114 -7.74 3.58 -5.64
CA PRO A 114 -8.29 2.85 -4.50
C PRO A 114 -8.80 3.78 -3.38
N GLN A 115 -9.80 3.32 -2.62
CA GLN A 115 -10.24 4.00 -1.39
C GLN A 115 -9.12 4.05 -0.35
N PHE A 116 -8.37 2.94 -0.24
CA PHE A 116 -7.16 2.85 0.57
C PHE A 116 -6.10 2.11 -0.26
N PRO A 117 -4.99 2.77 -0.65
CA PRO A 117 -3.92 2.13 -1.40
C PRO A 117 -3.29 0.92 -0.69
N PHE A 118 -2.68 0.03 -1.46
CA PHE A 118 -1.76 -0.98 -0.94
C PHE A 118 -0.75 -0.35 0.05
N GLY A 119 -0.49 -1.05 1.16
CA GLY A 119 0.39 -0.56 2.22
C GLY A 119 -0.23 0.49 3.15
N SER A 120 -1.47 0.94 2.92
CA SER A 120 -2.12 1.91 3.83
C SER A 120 -2.31 1.32 5.22
N GLY A 121 -2.17 2.17 6.24
CA GLY A 121 -2.33 1.82 7.64
C GLY A 121 -2.05 3.05 8.50
N LEU A 122 -2.78 3.22 9.58
CA LEU A 122 -2.54 4.31 10.52
C LEU A 122 -1.86 3.78 11.78
N SER A 123 -1.25 4.69 12.53
CA SER A 123 -0.65 4.46 13.83
C SER A 123 -1.12 5.54 14.81
N TYR A 124 -1.05 5.27 16.11
CA TYR A 124 -1.24 6.28 17.16
C TYR A 124 -0.02 7.18 17.36
N THR A 125 1.04 6.99 16.57
CA THR A 125 2.20 7.87 16.50
C THR A 125 2.50 8.23 15.04
N THR A 126 3.42 9.16 14.82
CA THR A 126 3.85 9.58 13.48
C THR A 126 5.29 9.16 13.22
N PHE A 127 5.60 8.85 11.97
CA PHE A 127 6.93 8.48 11.53
C PHE A 127 7.39 9.37 10.38
N GLN A 128 8.70 9.57 10.28
CA GLN A 128 9.34 10.26 9.18
C GLN A 128 10.52 9.44 8.66
N THR A 129 10.67 9.41 7.33
CA THR A 129 11.83 8.81 6.67
C THR A 129 12.76 9.89 6.12
N SER A 130 14.07 9.68 6.20
CA SER A 130 15.07 10.61 5.68
C SER A 130 16.36 9.88 5.28
N GLY A 131 17.25 10.57 4.55
CA GLY A 131 18.58 10.02 4.22
C GLY A 131 18.54 8.77 3.33
N LEU A 132 17.56 8.68 2.41
CA LEU A 132 17.51 7.58 1.45
C LEU A 132 18.78 7.58 0.59
N SER A 133 19.48 6.46 0.57
CA SER A 133 20.64 6.21 -0.28
C SER A 133 20.62 4.77 -0.78
N VAL A 134 21.27 4.54 -1.91
CA VAL A 134 21.27 3.25 -2.60
C VAL A 134 22.63 3.01 -3.25
N THR A 135 23.00 1.74 -3.42
CA THR A 135 24.19 1.33 -4.18
C THR A 135 24.17 1.95 -5.58
N GLY A 136 25.22 2.69 -5.96
CA GLY A 136 25.23 3.44 -7.22
C GLY A 136 25.25 2.58 -8.49
N THR A 137 25.91 1.42 -8.47
CA THR A 137 25.94 0.50 -9.63
C THR A 137 25.97 -0.95 -9.18
N VAL A 138 25.19 -1.80 -9.85
CA VAL A 138 25.16 -3.24 -9.64
C VAL A 138 25.20 -3.99 -10.97
N GLY A 139 25.69 -5.23 -10.96
CA GLY A 139 25.50 -6.13 -12.09
C GLY A 139 24.07 -6.68 -12.15
N ARG A 140 23.65 -7.25 -13.29
CA ARG A 140 22.33 -7.92 -13.43
C ARG A 140 22.04 -9.00 -12.38
N ASN A 141 23.07 -9.67 -11.88
CA ASN A 141 22.99 -10.68 -10.81
C ASN A 141 23.45 -10.14 -9.44
N GLY A 142 23.65 -8.82 -9.33
CA GLY A 142 24.10 -8.16 -8.12
C GLY A 142 22.98 -7.93 -7.11
N ASN A 143 23.37 -7.40 -5.95
CA ASN A 143 22.44 -7.04 -4.88
C ASN A 143 22.43 -5.51 -4.74
N VAL A 144 21.25 -4.90 -4.75
CA VAL A 144 21.07 -3.47 -4.55
C VAL A 144 20.89 -3.22 -3.06
N GLY A 145 21.84 -2.50 -2.44
CA GLY A 145 21.72 -2.04 -1.07
C GLY A 145 20.93 -0.73 -0.99
N VAL A 146 20.07 -0.61 0.01
CA VAL A 146 19.26 0.58 0.31
C VAL A 146 19.42 0.93 1.78
N THR A 147 19.71 2.19 2.07
CA THR A 147 19.80 2.71 3.44
C THR A 147 18.81 3.85 3.60
N VAL A 148 18.04 3.83 4.69
CA VAL A 148 17.09 4.89 5.03
C VAL A 148 16.98 5.03 6.54
N THR A 149 16.89 6.27 7.03
CA THR A 149 16.64 6.56 8.44
C THR A 149 15.14 6.69 8.68
N VAL A 150 14.66 6.06 9.75
CA VAL A 150 13.27 6.14 10.21
C VAL A 150 13.25 6.72 11.60
N SER A 151 12.42 7.74 11.80
CA SER A 151 12.26 8.43 13.08
C SER A 151 10.81 8.37 13.54
N ASN A 152 10.58 8.03 14.80
CA ASN A 152 9.28 8.21 15.43
C ASN A 152 9.17 9.66 15.94
N THR A 153 8.34 10.46 15.29
CA THR A 153 8.17 11.89 15.56
C THR A 153 6.97 12.19 16.45
N GLY A 154 6.21 11.17 16.82
CA GLY A 154 5.05 11.34 17.70
C GLY A 154 5.38 11.09 19.17
N THR A 155 4.33 10.96 19.98
CA THR A 155 4.42 10.89 21.45
C THR A 155 4.22 9.47 22.00
N ARG A 156 4.05 8.47 21.14
CA ARG A 156 3.82 7.07 21.53
C ARG A 156 4.82 6.15 20.86
N ALA A 157 5.22 5.09 21.56
CA ALA A 157 5.94 3.99 20.92
C ALA A 157 5.05 3.39 19.81
N GLY A 158 5.67 2.96 18.72
CA GLY A 158 4.94 2.43 17.59
C GLY A 158 5.83 1.60 16.67
N THR A 159 5.20 0.91 15.73
CA THR A 159 5.90 0.11 14.72
C THR A 159 5.55 0.60 13.33
N GLU A 160 6.57 0.91 12.54
CA GLU A 160 6.45 1.31 11.15
C GLU A 160 6.88 0.16 10.22
N VAL A 161 6.26 0.07 9.05
CA VAL A 161 6.66 -0.79 7.94
C VAL A 161 7.10 0.11 6.80
N VAL A 162 8.36 -0.01 6.40
CA VAL A 162 8.99 0.83 5.40
C VAL A 162 9.15 0.03 4.11
N PRO A 163 8.23 0.17 3.13
CA PRO A 163 8.39 -0.44 1.83
C PRO A 163 9.45 0.32 1.01
N VAL A 164 10.22 -0.44 0.23
CA VAL A 164 11.11 0.06 -0.80
C VAL A 164 10.53 -0.36 -2.13
N TYR A 165 10.22 0.64 -2.96
CA TYR A 165 9.81 0.42 -4.33
C TYR A 165 10.97 0.66 -5.27
N ALA A 166 10.97 0.00 -6.43
CA ALA A 166 11.86 0.29 -7.53
C ALA A 166 11.05 0.55 -8.80
N HIS A 167 11.53 1.46 -9.64
CA HIS A 167 10.98 1.68 -10.97
C HIS A 167 12.11 1.97 -11.97
N GLN A 168 11.88 1.63 -13.23
CA GLN A 168 12.78 1.94 -14.34
C GLN A 168 12.12 3.04 -15.17
N PRO A 169 12.64 4.28 -15.17
CA PRO A 169 12.01 5.39 -15.89
C PRO A 169 11.95 5.21 -17.41
N VAL A 170 12.91 4.46 -17.97
CA VAL A 170 13.03 4.17 -19.40
C VAL A 170 13.31 2.69 -19.55
N SER A 171 12.40 1.96 -20.18
CA SER A 171 12.46 0.52 -20.40
C SER A 171 12.03 0.19 -21.82
N ASP A 172 12.58 -0.89 -22.39
CA ASP A 172 12.23 -1.35 -23.74
C ASP A 172 10.85 -2.05 -23.76
N VAL A 173 10.38 -2.48 -22.59
CA VAL A 173 9.04 -3.04 -22.39
C VAL A 173 8.22 -2.19 -21.41
N VAL A 174 6.90 -2.35 -21.45
CA VAL A 174 6.02 -1.70 -20.49
C VAL A 174 6.26 -2.30 -19.10
N VAL A 175 6.59 -1.45 -18.13
CA VAL A 175 6.82 -1.85 -16.72
C VAL A 175 5.88 -1.09 -15.78
N PRO A 176 5.58 -1.66 -14.60
CA PRO A 176 4.82 -0.96 -13.58
C PRO A 176 5.52 0.34 -13.16
N PRO A 177 4.76 1.38 -12.77
CA PRO A 177 5.32 2.64 -12.28
C PRO A 177 6.11 2.47 -10.97
N GLN A 178 5.87 1.38 -10.24
CA GLN A 178 6.59 1.00 -9.03
C GLN A 178 6.43 -0.50 -8.81
N ARG A 179 7.48 -1.16 -8.31
CA ARG A 179 7.48 -2.56 -7.85
C ARG A 179 7.98 -2.62 -6.43
N LEU A 180 7.28 -3.35 -5.54
CA LEU A 180 7.77 -3.58 -4.18
C LEU A 180 8.94 -4.56 -4.22
N VAL A 181 10.13 -4.12 -3.82
CA VAL A 181 11.37 -4.93 -3.93
C VAL A 181 11.93 -5.34 -2.57
N ALA A 182 11.64 -4.57 -1.51
CA ALA A 182 12.00 -4.92 -0.14
C ALA A 182 11.06 -4.19 0.84
N PHE A 183 11.03 -4.64 2.09
CA PHE A 183 10.43 -3.87 3.18
C PHE A 183 11.11 -4.23 4.51
N ALA A 184 11.07 -3.31 5.46
CA ALA A 184 11.47 -3.58 6.85
C ALA A 184 10.37 -3.16 7.81
N ARG A 185 10.30 -3.85 8.95
CA ARG A 185 9.44 -3.51 10.07
C ARG A 185 10.31 -3.06 11.23
N VAL A 186 10.02 -1.89 11.81
CA VAL A 186 10.83 -1.29 12.88
C VAL A 186 9.94 -0.73 13.97
N THR A 187 10.22 -1.12 15.21
CA THR A 187 9.59 -0.55 16.41
C THR A 187 10.49 0.53 16.97
N LEU A 188 9.92 1.69 17.27
CA LEU A 188 10.62 2.86 17.77
C LEU A 188 9.87 3.50 18.94
N ASP A 189 10.61 3.85 19.99
CA ASP A 189 10.13 4.71 21.07
C ASP A 189 9.96 6.16 20.58
N PRO A 190 9.18 7.01 21.29
CA PRO A 190 9.04 8.43 20.93
C PRO A 190 10.40 9.13 20.80
N GLY A 191 10.62 9.84 19.68
CA GLY A 191 11.87 10.53 19.39
C GLY A 191 13.03 9.62 18.94
N GLN A 192 12.87 8.30 18.99
CA GLN A 192 13.90 7.37 18.55
C GLN A 192 14.03 7.39 17.02
N SER A 193 15.26 7.29 16.54
CA SER A 193 15.58 7.11 15.13
C SER A 193 16.43 5.86 14.92
N LYS A 194 16.22 5.16 13.80
CA LYS A 194 17.02 3.99 13.42
C LYS A 194 17.34 4.03 11.93
N VAL A 195 18.60 3.74 11.62
CA VAL A 195 19.05 3.50 10.24
C VAL A 195 18.70 2.06 9.87
N LEU A 196 17.96 1.89 8.78
CA LEU A 196 17.62 0.61 8.20
C LEU A 196 18.52 0.33 7.01
N HIS A 197 19.08 -0.88 6.99
CA HIS A 197 19.83 -1.40 5.85
C HIS A 197 19.02 -2.53 5.23
N LEU A 198 18.57 -2.30 4.01
CA LEU A 198 17.77 -3.21 3.20
C LEU A 198 18.57 -3.62 1.97
N SER A 199 18.24 -4.76 1.39
CA SER A 199 18.78 -5.12 0.10
C SER A 199 17.84 -6.03 -0.68
N PHE A 200 17.94 -5.99 -2.00
CA PHE A 200 17.21 -6.88 -2.89
C PHE A 200 18.09 -7.28 -4.08
N PRO A 201 17.97 -8.53 -4.57
CA PRO A 201 18.73 -8.95 -5.74
C PRO A 201 18.15 -8.27 -6.99
N ALA A 202 19.01 -7.79 -7.87
CA ALA A 202 18.59 -7.09 -9.10
C ALA A 202 17.66 -7.97 -9.98
N SER A 203 17.73 -9.29 -9.84
CA SER A 203 16.86 -10.25 -10.53
C SER A 203 15.36 -10.05 -10.28
N VAL A 204 14.95 -9.39 -9.17
CA VAL A 204 13.52 -9.05 -8.96
C VAL A 204 12.99 -8.01 -9.95
N LEU A 205 13.89 -7.29 -10.62
CA LEU A 205 13.57 -6.30 -11.65
C LEU A 205 13.45 -6.92 -13.04
N ALA A 206 13.67 -8.24 -13.17
CA ALA A 206 13.60 -8.91 -14.45
C ALA A 206 12.26 -8.67 -15.14
N VAL A 207 12.34 -8.56 -16.46
CA VAL A 207 11.20 -8.46 -17.38
C VAL A 207 11.37 -9.50 -18.47
N THR A 208 10.26 -9.95 -19.04
CA THR A 208 10.28 -10.75 -20.26
C THR A 208 10.32 -9.79 -21.45
N PRO A 209 11.40 -9.74 -22.23
CA PRO A 209 11.48 -8.89 -23.41
C PRO A 209 10.53 -9.38 -24.50
N GLY A 210 9.89 -8.45 -25.21
CA GLY A 210 8.96 -8.72 -26.31
C GLY A 210 7.53 -8.31 -25.98
N ASP A 211 6.60 -8.78 -26.79
CA ASP A 211 5.16 -8.50 -26.65
C ASP A 211 4.46 -9.62 -25.82
N ILE A 212 3.13 -9.60 -25.74
CA ILE A 212 2.30 -10.48 -24.90
C ILE A 212 2.58 -11.99 -25.08
N ASP A 213 3.01 -12.42 -26.27
CA ASP A 213 3.31 -13.82 -26.60
C ASP A 213 4.80 -14.18 -26.44
N ALA A 214 5.60 -13.31 -25.83
CA ALA A 214 7.04 -13.51 -25.71
C ALA A 214 7.40 -14.73 -24.86
N THR A 215 8.21 -15.62 -25.43
CA THR A 215 8.76 -16.81 -24.76
C THR A 215 10.21 -16.63 -24.30
N ALA A 216 10.73 -15.39 -24.37
CA ALA A 216 12.10 -15.09 -23.97
C ALA A 216 12.30 -15.33 -22.47
N VAL A 217 13.52 -15.67 -22.07
CA VAL A 217 13.85 -15.82 -20.65
C VAL A 217 13.84 -14.44 -19.99
N PRO A 218 13.22 -14.28 -18.80
CA PRO A 218 13.24 -13.02 -18.08
C PRO A 218 14.68 -12.53 -17.84
N GLN A 219 14.94 -11.27 -18.14
CA GLN A 219 16.23 -10.64 -17.93
C GLN A 219 16.08 -9.26 -17.29
N VAL A 220 17.08 -8.87 -16.50
CA VAL A 220 17.16 -7.52 -15.95
C VAL A 220 17.70 -6.59 -17.02
N GLU A 221 16.91 -5.58 -17.39
CA GLU A 221 17.36 -4.56 -18.32
C GLU A 221 18.49 -3.73 -17.71
N THR A 222 19.48 -3.38 -18.53
CA THR A 222 20.55 -2.47 -18.12
C THR A 222 20.08 -1.04 -18.24
N GLY A 223 20.52 -0.18 -17.35
CA GLY A 223 20.15 1.23 -17.40
C GLY A 223 19.95 1.83 -16.03
N ALA A 224 19.34 3.01 -16.02
CA ALA A 224 19.04 3.75 -14.81
C ALA A 224 17.72 3.27 -14.20
N TYR A 225 17.74 3.05 -12.90
CA TYR A 225 16.59 2.73 -12.06
C TYR A 225 16.51 3.74 -10.91
N GLN A 226 15.35 3.82 -10.28
CA GLN A 226 15.15 4.60 -9.06
C GLN A 226 14.56 3.71 -7.97
N ALA A 227 15.14 3.78 -6.78
CA ALA A 227 14.52 3.29 -5.55
C ALA A 227 13.71 4.41 -4.89
N GLN A 228 12.57 4.06 -4.29
CA GLN A 228 11.66 5.00 -3.65
C GLN A 228 11.24 4.52 -2.25
N VAL A 229 11.25 5.45 -1.30
CA VAL A 229 10.68 5.29 0.05
C VAL A 229 9.88 6.54 0.39
N GLY A 230 8.56 6.40 0.51
CA GLY A 230 7.67 7.56 0.64
C GLY A 230 7.80 8.49 -0.59
N SER A 231 8.07 9.77 -0.37
CA SER A 231 8.34 10.74 -1.43
C SER A 231 9.82 10.84 -1.82
N ALA A 232 10.73 10.19 -1.10
CA ALA A 232 12.15 10.23 -1.40
C ALA A 232 12.48 9.22 -2.51
N THR A 233 13.29 9.65 -3.47
CA THR A 233 13.83 8.81 -4.54
C THR A 233 15.36 8.87 -4.57
N ALA A 234 15.99 7.79 -5.01
CA ALA A 234 17.43 7.73 -5.20
C ALA A 234 17.78 6.76 -6.34
N SER A 235 18.73 7.15 -7.19
CA SER A 235 19.02 6.44 -8.45
C SER A 235 20.12 5.38 -8.30
N PHE A 236 20.03 4.33 -9.11
CA PHE A 236 21.10 3.35 -9.31
C PHE A 236 21.15 2.87 -10.77
N THR A 237 22.29 2.27 -11.14
CA THR A 237 22.47 1.70 -12.49
C THR A 237 22.65 0.19 -12.43
N VAL A 238 21.95 -0.53 -13.31
CA VAL A 238 22.23 -1.95 -13.58
C VAL A 238 23.08 -2.07 -14.84
N ARG A 239 24.18 -2.84 -14.77
CA ARG A 239 25.10 -3.14 -15.88
C ARG A 239 25.14 -4.65 -16.18
#